data_AF-A0A318JL71-F1
#
_entry.id   AF-A0A318JL71-F1
#
_cell.length_a   1.000
_cell.length_b   1.000
_cell.length_c   1.000
_cell.angle_alpha   90.00
_cell.angle_beta   90.00
_cell.angle_gamma   90.00
#
_symmetry.space_group_name_H-M   'P 1'
#
loop_
_entity.id
_entity.type
_entity.pdbx_description
1 polymer ?
#
loop_
_entity_poly.entity_id
_entity_poly.type
_entity_poly.pdbx_seq_one_letter_code
_entity_poly.pdbx_strand_id
1 'polypeptide(L)'
;MAARNPVRRTKTARELAEQYGASTRTIQRLIAEPREDFEARARAKALRAAELRASGLTYARIAEELGISIGSVSALLRAARVHAQAS
;
A
#
# COMPACT_ATOMS: atom_id res chain seq x y z
N MET A 1 -6.13 -7.22 -19.39
CA MET A 1 -7.01 -7.69 -18.30
C MET A 1 -6.30 -7.40 -16.98
N ALA A 2 -6.75 -6.35 -16.29
CA ALA A 2 -6.30 -6.03 -14.94
C ALA A 2 -6.95 -7.01 -13.96
N ALA A 3 -6.27 -7.31 -12.85
CA ALA A 3 -6.67 -8.44 -12.04
C ALA A 3 -7.67 -8.11 -10.94
N ARG A 4 -8.18 -9.19 -10.36
CA ARG A 4 -9.51 -9.32 -9.78
C ARG A 4 -9.56 -9.16 -8.27
N ASN A 5 -8.44 -9.00 -7.56
CA ASN A 5 -8.47 -8.81 -6.11
C ASN A 5 -7.16 -8.24 -5.51
N PRO A 6 -7.12 -6.99 -5.05
CA PRO A 6 -5.86 -6.39 -4.67
C PRO A 6 -5.66 -6.15 -3.18
N VAL A 7 -5.20 -7.19 -2.52
CA VAL A 7 -4.79 -7.13 -1.11
C VAL A 7 -3.29 -6.96 -1.00
N ARG A 8 -2.85 -6.26 0.06
CA ARG A 8 -1.43 -6.19 0.47
C ARG A 8 -0.95 -7.64 0.68
N ARG A 9 0.12 -8.08 0.02
CA ARG A 9 0.60 -9.47 0.13
C ARG A 9 1.04 -9.78 1.56
N THR A 10 0.21 -10.52 2.30
CA THR A 10 0.63 -11.33 3.45
C THR A 10 1.27 -12.65 3.01
N LYS A 11 1.06 -13.04 1.75
CA LYS A 11 1.61 -14.23 1.10
C LYS A 11 2.02 -13.92 -0.34
N THR A 12 3.13 -14.50 -0.77
CA THR A 12 3.70 -14.39 -2.11
C THR A 12 2.79 -15.03 -3.17
N ALA A 13 2.97 -14.68 -4.44
CA ALA A 13 2.29 -15.36 -5.55
C ALA A 13 2.56 -16.88 -5.56
N ARG A 14 3.67 -17.31 -4.96
CA ARG A 14 4.03 -18.71 -4.81
C ARG A 14 3.16 -19.40 -3.75
N GLU A 15 3.01 -18.80 -2.58
CA GLU A 15 2.17 -19.36 -1.51
C GLU A 15 0.68 -19.39 -1.91
N LEU A 16 0.23 -18.39 -2.67
CA LEU A 16 -1.11 -18.38 -3.26
C LEU A 16 -1.25 -19.39 -4.42
N ALA A 17 -0.18 -19.72 -5.12
CA ALA A 17 -0.19 -20.77 -6.13
C ALA A 17 -0.33 -22.16 -5.47
N GLU A 18 0.43 -22.41 -4.40
CA GLU A 18 0.39 -23.65 -3.62
C GLU A 18 -0.96 -23.84 -2.90
N GLN A 19 -1.54 -22.77 -2.33
CA GLN A 19 -2.84 -22.86 -1.63
C GLN A 19 -4.02 -23.15 -2.57
N TYR A 20 -3.96 -22.67 -3.81
CA TYR A 20 -5.08 -22.76 -4.76
C TYR A 20 -4.85 -23.80 -5.87
N GLY A 21 -3.73 -24.53 -5.84
CA GLY A 21 -3.39 -25.53 -6.86
C GLY A 21 -3.22 -24.94 -8.26
N ALA A 22 -2.79 -23.69 -8.37
CA ALA A 22 -2.73 -22.93 -9.63
C ALA A 22 -1.31 -22.41 -9.90
N SER A 23 -0.97 -22.10 -11.15
CA SER A 23 0.35 -21.55 -11.47
C SER A 23 0.51 -20.09 -10.99
N THR A 24 1.74 -19.72 -10.60
CA THR A 24 2.07 -18.35 -10.15
C THR A 24 1.68 -17.27 -11.16
N ARG A 25 1.79 -17.57 -12.47
CA ARG A 25 1.36 -16.69 -13.57
C ARG A 25 -0.16 -16.47 -13.59
N THR A 26 -0.93 -17.52 -13.26
CA THR A 26 -2.39 -17.45 -13.14
C THR A 26 -2.79 -16.58 -11.95
N ILE A 27 -2.14 -16.76 -10.81
CA ILE A 27 -2.33 -15.93 -9.61
C ILE A 27 -1.99 -14.46 -9.88
N GLN A 28 -0.85 -14.16 -10.52
CA GLN A 28 -0.48 -12.78 -10.87
C GLN A 28 -1.51 -12.11 -11.80
N ARG A 29 -2.05 -12.86 -12.78
CA ARG A 29 -3.08 -12.39 -13.71
C ARG A 29 -4.45 -12.22 -13.06
N LEU A 30 -4.75 -12.95 -11.98
CA LEU A 30 -6.02 -12.91 -11.24
C LEU A 30 -5.99 -12.00 -10.00
N ILE A 31 -4.81 -11.61 -9.48
CA ILE A 31 -4.63 -10.86 -8.22
C ILE A 31 -3.86 -9.51 -8.36
N ALA A 32 -3.29 -9.14 -9.52
CA ALA A 32 -2.84 -7.75 -9.78
C ALA A 32 -3.95 -6.66 -9.71
N GLU A 33 -3.87 -5.77 -8.72
CA GLU A 33 -4.75 -4.60 -8.57
C GLU A 33 -4.97 -3.77 -9.83
N PRO A 34 -6.22 -3.37 -10.15
CA PRO A 34 -6.47 -2.26 -11.07
C PRO A 34 -5.71 -1.03 -10.59
N ARG A 35 -4.99 -0.37 -11.50
CA ARG A 35 -4.02 0.69 -11.13
C ARG A 35 -4.64 1.82 -10.30
N GLU A 36 -5.87 2.20 -10.60
CA GLU A 36 -6.61 3.25 -9.91
C GLU A 36 -6.84 2.94 -8.43
N ASP A 37 -7.17 1.68 -8.12
CA ASP A 37 -7.37 1.20 -6.75
C ASP A 37 -6.04 1.20 -5.97
N PHE A 38 -4.94 0.80 -6.62
CA PHE A 38 -3.60 0.86 -6.03
C PHE A 38 -3.22 2.29 -5.66
N GLU A 39 -3.45 3.23 -6.58
CA GLU A 39 -3.16 4.65 -6.39
C GLU A 39 -4.08 5.27 -5.32
N ALA A 40 -5.35 4.89 -5.25
CA ALA A 40 -6.28 5.31 -4.21
C ALA A 40 -5.82 4.83 -2.81
N ARG A 41 -5.43 3.56 -2.67
CA ARG A 41 -4.91 3.03 -1.39
C ARG A 41 -3.58 3.67 -0.99
N ALA A 42 -2.70 3.93 -1.95
CA ALA A 42 -1.44 4.62 -1.70
C ALA A 42 -1.69 6.06 -1.20
N ARG A 43 -2.62 6.79 -1.84
CA ARG A 43 -3.05 8.12 -1.40
C ARG A 43 -3.66 8.12 -0.01
N ALA A 44 -4.59 7.21 0.27
CA ALA A 44 -5.22 7.09 1.59
C ALA A 44 -4.17 6.84 2.71
N LYS A 45 -3.16 6.00 2.43
CA LYS A 45 -2.06 5.77 3.37
C LYS A 45 -1.18 7.01 3.58
N ALA A 46 -0.89 7.76 2.51
CA ALA A 46 -0.12 8.98 2.60
C ALA A 46 -0.86 10.06 3.40
N LEU A 47 -2.17 10.23 3.17
CA LEU A 47 -3.02 11.14 3.93
C LEU A 47 -3.05 10.77 5.41
N ARG A 48 -3.24 9.48 5.74
CA ARG A 48 -3.23 9.03 7.13
C ARG A 48 -1.91 9.32 7.83
N ALA A 49 -0.77 9.15 7.14
CA ALA A 49 0.53 9.52 7.69
C ALA A 49 0.64 11.03 7.95
N ALA A 50 0.08 11.87 7.07
CA ALA A 50 0.07 13.32 7.23
C ALA A 50 -0.84 13.76 8.39
N GLU A 51 -2.01 13.17 8.56
CA GLU A 51 -2.91 13.40 9.70
C GLU A 51 -2.22 13.10 11.04
N LEU A 52 -1.61 11.92 11.15
CA LEU A 52 -0.88 11.53 12.37
C LEU A 52 0.31 12.46 12.64
N ARG A 53 0.94 12.97 11.59
CA ARG A 53 2.01 13.96 11.73
C ARG A 53 1.48 15.31 12.19
N ALA A 54 0.33 15.74 11.67
CA ALA A 54 -0.33 16.98 12.08
C ALA A 54 -0.84 16.91 13.52
N SER A 55 -1.25 15.74 14.00
CA SER A 55 -1.61 15.51 15.41
C SER A 55 -0.39 15.39 16.34
N GLY A 56 0.83 15.60 15.84
CA GLY A 56 2.05 15.69 16.65
C GLY A 56 2.81 14.38 16.86
N LEU A 57 2.42 13.27 16.22
CA LEU A 57 3.14 12.01 16.39
C LEU A 57 4.56 12.08 15.79
N THR A 58 5.50 11.38 16.43
CA THR A 58 6.85 11.19 15.93
C THR A 58 6.87 10.19 14.77
N TYR A 59 7.93 10.21 13.96
CA TYR A 59 8.04 9.30 12.82
C TYR A 59 8.05 7.83 13.25
N ALA A 60 8.64 7.52 14.41
CA ALA A 60 8.63 6.17 14.98
C ALA A 60 7.20 5.69 15.27
N ARG A 61 6.40 6.52 15.96
CA ARG A 61 5.00 6.20 16.29
C ARG A 61 4.11 6.09 15.05
N ILE A 62 4.33 6.93 14.04
CA ILE A 62 3.63 6.83 12.76
C ILE A 62 3.97 5.52 12.04
N ALA A 63 5.24 5.10 12.08
CA ALA A 63 5.68 3.86 11.48
C ALA A 63 5.03 2.63 12.15
N GLU A 64 4.98 2.63 13.48
CA GLU A 64 4.29 1.60 14.29
C GLU A 64 2.80 1.56 13.96
N GLU A 65 2.11 2.71 13.98
CA GLU A 65 0.67 2.82 13.71
C GLU A 65 0.31 2.31 12.30
N LEU A 66 1.17 2.56 11.32
CA LEU A 66 0.95 2.15 9.93
C LEU A 66 1.54 0.78 9.58
N GLY A 67 2.25 0.14 10.52
CA GLY A 67 2.95 -1.13 10.32
C GLY A 67 3.97 -1.07 9.18
N ILE A 68 4.81 -0.03 9.15
CA ILE A 68 5.86 0.19 8.14
C ILE A 68 7.19 0.55 8.80
N SER A 69 8.27 0.62 8.01
CA SER A 69 9.55 1.11 8.50
C SER A 69 9.55 2.63 8.67
N ILE A 70 10.31 3.13 9.65
CA ILE A 70 10.46 4.57 9.92
C ILE A 70 10.96 5.32 8.68
N GLY A 71 11.90 4.72 7.93
CA GLY A 71 12.42 5.29 6.67
C GLY A 71 11.36 5.46 5.59
N SER A 72 10.26 4.70 5.65
CA SER A 72 9.14 4.80 4.70
C SER A 72 8.18 5.95 5.02
N VAL A 73 8.19 6.47 6.25
CA VAL A 73 7.30 7.56 6.69
C VAL A 73 7.61 8.86 5.95
N SER A 74 8.89 9.18 5.74
CA SER A 74 9.30 10.39 5.02
C SER A 74 8.80 10.40 3.57
N ALA A 75 8.84 9.25 2.89
CA ALA A 75 8.32 9.08 1.54
C ALA A 75 6.80 9.26 1.48
N LEU A 76 6.06 8.73 2.46
CA LEU A 76 4.60 8.91 2.55
C LEU A 76 4.22 10.37 2.78
N LEU A 77 4.93 11.08 3.67
CA LEU A 77 4.67 12.50 3.92
C LEU A 77 4.97 13.36 2.69
N ARG A 78 6.03 13.03 1.93
CA ARG A 78 6.32 13.70 0.65
C ARG A 78 5.21 13.45 -0.37
N ALA A 79 4.74 12.20 -0.49
CA ALA A 79 3.63 11.86 -1.38
C ALA A 79 2.35 12.62 -1.00
N ALA A 80 2.04 12.72 0.30
CA ALA A 80 0.88 13.47 0.78
C ALA A 80 0.92 14.95 0.36
N ARG A 81 2.09 15.60 0.44
CA ARG A 81 2.27 16.98 -0.01
C ARG A 81 2.04 17.14 -1.52
N VAL A 82 2.55 16.22 -2.33
CA VAL A 82 2.35 16.24 -3.79
C VAL A 82 0.87 16.10 -4.12
N HIS A 83 0.14 15.22 -3.43
CA HIS A 83 -1.30 15.08 -3.62
C HIS A 83 -2.11 16.30 -3.15
N ALA A 84 -1.70 16.93 -2.05
CA ALA A 84 -2.33 18.16 -1.55
C ALA A 84 -2.10 19.37 -2.46
N GLN A 85 -1.00 19.40 -3.22
CA GLN A 85 -0.66 20.48 -4.17
C GLN A 85 -1.28 20.28 -5.56
N ALA A 86 -1.76 19.07 -5.86
CA ALA A 86 -2.37 18.71 -7.13
C ALA A 86 -3.91 18.80 -7.12
N SER A 87 -4.50 19.27 -6.00
CA SER A 87 -5.93 19.59 -5.85
C SER A 87 -6.10 21.10 -5.78
#